data_AF-A0A178DGD9-F1
#
_entry.id   AF-A0A178DGD9-F1
#
_cell.length_a   1.000
_cell.length_b   1.000
_cell.length_c   1.000
_cell.angle_alpha   90.00
_cell.angle_beta   90.00
_cell.angle_gamma   90.00
#
_symmetry.space_group_name_H-M   'P 1'
#
loop_
_entity.id
_entity.type
_entity.pdbx_description
1 polymer ?
#
loop_
_entity_poly.entity_id
_entity_poly.type
_entity_poly.pdbx_seq_one_letter_code
_entity_poly.pdbx_strand_id
1 'polypeptide(L)'
;MVATSDTVPPCPQVVPLEIPNTPTTPKTTAAFALLQSQIMQQDIGALDEASKLRLEKRIQKCVNAVQTCHTKGALQQDYIRVLLKINDESKIRRSTKSNILAKGEGMVISYEHLVAKREALAAKAEAKAAGTGKRGRKRTRPVEVEEDVEPSAKMARTSEARLELRL
;
A
#
# COMPACT_ATOMS: atom_id res chain seq x y z
N MET A 1 42.69 46.24 60.90
CA MET A 1 41.36 45.61 61.00
C MET A 1 40.39 46.58 60.33
N VAL A 2 40.10 46.55 59.01
CA VAL A 2 39.43 45.52 58.18
C VAL A 2 38.15 45.04 58.88
N ALA A 3 36.93 45.24 58.38
CA ALA A 3 36.48 45.09 56.99
C ALA A 3 35.40 46.10 56.56
N THR A 4 35.46 46.50 55.29
CA THR A 4 34.38 47.16 54.54
C THR A 4 33.77 46.18 53.54
N SER A 5 32.43 46.07 53.59
CA SER A 5 31.48 45.81 52.49
C SER A 5 31.70 44.61 51.56
N ASP A 6 30.93 43.55 51.81
CA ASP A 6 30.63 42.50 50.83
C ASP A 6 29.55 42.98 49.84
N THR A 7 29.97 43.58 48.73
CA THR A 7 29.11 43.78 47.56
C THR A 7 29.31 42.61 46.62
N VAL A 8 28.32 41.71 46.56
CA VAL A 8 28.29 40.59 45.61
C VAL A 8 28.09 41.14 44.19
N PRO A 9 28.93 40.79 43.21
CA PRO A 9 28.76 41.25 41.84
C PRO A 9 27.51 40.60 41.21
N PRO A 10 26.67 41.36 40.48
CA PRO A 10 25.55 40.81 39.73
C PRO A 10 26.08 39.85 38.65
N CYS A 11 25.52 38.63 38.62
CA CYS A 11 25.79 37.67 37.56
C CYS A 11 25.57 38.31 36.18
N PRO A 12 26.48 38.10 35.20
CA PRO A 12 26.23 38.56 33.85
C PRO A 12 24.99 37.87 33.32
N GLN A 13 24.00 38.67 32.92
CA GLN A 13 22.82 38.20 32.21
C GLN A 13 23.30 37.44 30.97
N VAL A 14 22.82 36.20 30.84
CA VAL A 14 23.06 35.38 29.65
C VAL A 14 22.52 36.14 28.45
N VAL A 15 23.43 36.73 27.67
CA VAL A 15 23.11 37.24 26.34
C VAL A 15 22.53 36.06 25.57
N PRO A 16 21.30 36.14 25.02
CA PRO A 16 20.79 35.09 24.16
C PRO A 16 21.80 34.89 23.03
N LEU A 17 22.42 33.72 23.00
CA LEU A 17 23.28 33.32 21.91
C LEU A 17 22.42 33.39 20.64
N GLU A 18 22.65 34.38 19.79
CA GLU A 18 22.04 34.46 18.46
C GLU A 18 22.38 33.16 17.76
N ILE A 19 21.39 32.25 17.71
CA ILE A 19 21.52 30.98 17.03
C ILE A 19 21.84 31.35 15.58
N PRO A 20 22.96 30.87 15.01
CA PRO A 20 23.26 31.14 13.62
C PRO A 20 22.06 30.66 12.80
N ASN A 21 21.41 31.61 12.09
CA ASN A 21 20.30 31.36 11.20
C ASN A 21 20.75 30.41 10.10
N THR A 22 20.82 29.12 10.41
CA THR A 22 21.02 28.06 9.44
C THR A 22 19.63 27.68 8.98
N PRO A 23 19.23 28.01 7.73
CA PRO A 23 17.88 27.72 7.30
C PRO A 23 17.68 26.21 7.30
N THR A 24 16.79 25.70 8.15
CA THR A 24 16.36 24.30 8.13
C THR A 24 15.60 24.04 6.83
N THR A 25 15.70 22.84 6.25
CA THR A 25 14.97 22.48 5.02
C THR A 25 13.47 22.74 5.22
N PRO A 26 12.81 23.54 4.35
CA PRO A 26 11.43 23.91 4.56
C PRO A 26 10.53 22.69 4.43
N LYS A 27 9.69 22.48 5.45
CA LYS A 27 8.70 21.38 5.51
C LYS A 27 7.28 21.84 5.24
N THR A 28 7.04 23.15 5.27
CA THR A 28 5.72 23.78 5.09
C THR A 28 5.75 24.74 3.91
N THR A 29 4.59 24.93 3.29
CA THR A 29 4.43 25.86 2.16
C THR A 29 4.78 27.29 2.52
N ALA A 30 4.42 27.74 3.73
CA ALA A 30 4.78 29.06 4.23
C ALA A 30 6.30 29.24 4.38
N ALA A 31 7.01 28.24 4.91
CA ALA A 31 8.47 28.27 5.02
C ALA A 31 9.15 28.29 3.63
N PHE A 32 8.58 27.58 2.66
CA PHE A 32 9.06 27.61 1.28
C PHE A 32 8.83 28.98 0.62
N ALA A 33 7.67 29.61 0.82
CA ALA A 33 7.38 30.96 0.31
C ALA A 33 8.32 32.01 0.92
N LEU A 34 8.63 31.91 2.21
CA LEU A 34 9.63 32.76 2.87
C LEU A 34 11.04 32.56 2.28
N LEU A 35 11.43 31.32 2.01
CA LEU A 35 12.70 31.02 1.35
C LEU A 35 12.78 31.65 -0.05
N GLN A 36 11.68 31.58 -0.80
CA GLN A 36 11.57 32.18 -2.13
C GLN A 36 11.66 33.71 -2.07
N SER A 37 10.97 34.37 -1.14
CA SER A 37 11.04 35.83 -1.00
C SER A 37 12.45 36.29 -0.60
N GLN A 38 13.12 35.54 0.27
CA GLN A 38 14.50 35.80 0.67
C GLN A 38 15.48 35.69 -0.50
N ILE A 39 15.34 34.68 -1.37
CA ILE A 39 16.15 34.54 -2.58
C ILE A 39 15.97 35.76 -3.50
N MET A 40 14.70 36.15 -3.76
CA MET A 40 14.40 37.24 -4.69
C MET A 40 14.80 38.63 -4.17
N GLN A 41 14.57 38.89 -2.88
CA GLN A 41 14.77 40.23 -2.30
C GLN A 41 16.19 40.47 -1.79
N GLN A 42 16.88 39.44 -1.31
CA GLN A 42 18.18 39.60 -0.63
C GLN A 42 19.34 39.10 -1.49
N ASP A 43 19.25 37.88 -2.01
CA ASP A 43 20.42 37.26 -2.63
C ASP A 43 20.62 37.70 -4.07
N ILE A 44 19.55 37.75 -4.87
CA ILE A 44 19.62 38.22 -6.26
C ILE A 44 19.87 39.74 -6.32
N GLY A 45 19.37 40.50 -5.34
CA GLY A 45 19.50 41.96 -5.32
C GLY A 45 20.88 42.48 -4.91
N ALA A 46 21.63 41.76 -4.07
CA ALA A 46 22.90 42.23 -3.51
C ALA A 46 24.14 41.78 -4.31
N LEU A 47 24.09 40.62 -4.99
CA LEU A 47 25.10 40.05 -5.92
C LEU A 47 26.58 40.10 -5.48
N ASP A 48 26.85 40.32 -4.19
CA ASP A 48 28.15 40.17 -3.54
C ASP A 48 28.57 38.70 -3.42
N GLU A 49 29.87 38.43 -3.22
CA GLU A 49 30.36 37.04 -3.09
C GLU A 49 29.69 36.27 -1.95
N ALA A 50 29.30 36.96 -0.87
CA ALA A 50 28.57 36.34 0.22
C ALA A 50 27.11 36.00 -0.14
N SER A 51 26.41 36.82 -0.94
CA SER A 51 25.06 36.48 -1.42
C SER A 51 25.08 35.32 -2.41
N LYS A 52 26.09 35.20 -3.28
CA LYS A 52 26.24 34.04 -4.17
C LYS A 52 26.30 32.74 -3.39
N LEU A 53 27.15 32.68 -2.36
CA LEU A 53 27.24 31.50 -1.48
C LEU A 53 25.95 31.23 -0.70
N ARG A 54 25.22 32.27 -0.28
CA ARG A 54 23.90 32.12 0.37
C ARG A 54 22.85 31.61 -0.61
N LEU A 55 22.86 32.12 -1.83
CA LEU A 55 21.96 31.75 -2.92
C LEU A 55 22.10 30.26 -3.26
N GLU A 56 23.32 29.79 -3.49
CA GLU A 56 23.60 28.38 -3.76
C GLU A 56 23.06 27.48 -2.64
N LYS A 57 23.32 27.84 -1.38
CA LYS A 57 22.81 27.11 -0.21
C LYS A 57 21.29 27.11 -0.14
N ARG A 58 20.63 28.22 -0.47
CA ARG A 58 19.15 28.33 -0.46
C ARG A 58 18.53 27.58 -1.62
N ILE A 59 19.11 27.62 -2.81
CA ILE A 59 18.69 26.81 -3.97
C ILE A 59 18.80 25.31 -3.66
N GLN A 60 19.92 24.87 -3.07
CA GLN A 60 20.08 23.46 -2.69
C GLN A 60 18.98 23.01 -1.71
N LYS A 61 18.55 23.89 -0.80
CA LYS A 61 17.43 23.59 0.12
C LYS A 61 16.09 23.51 -0.58
N CYS A 62 15.84 24.37 -1.57
CA CYS A 62 14.66 24.26 -2.42
C CYS A 62 14.64 22.89 -3.12
N VAL A 63 15.76 22.49 -3.73
CA VAL A 63 15.88 21.19 -4.40
C VAL A 63 15.60 20.04 -3.43
N ASN A 64 16.24 20.05 -2.25
CA ASN A 64 16.02 19.01 -1.24
C ASN A 64 14.58 18.95 -0.73
N ALA A 65 13.93 20.11 -0.56
CA ALA A 65 12.53 20.20 -0.15
C ALA A 65 11.60 19.63 -1.23
N VAL A 66 11.86 19.95 -2.51
CA VAL A 66 11.11 19.43 -3.65
C VAL A 66 11.27 17.91 -3.77
N GLN A 67 12.49 17.39 -3.63
CA GLN A 67 12.74 15.94 -3.63
C GLN A 67 11.98 15.25 -2.48
N THR A 68 12.03 15.82 -1.28
CA THR A 68 11.32 15.27 -0.11
C THR A 68 9.81 15.32 -0.28
N CYS A 69 9.24 16.40 -0.82
CA CYS A 69 7.80 16.49 -1.04
C CYS A 69 7.34 15.55 -2.16
N HIS A 70 8.13 15.40 -3.22
CA HIS A 70 7.82 14.51 -4.33
C HIS A 70 7.86 13.05 -3.90
N THR A 71 8.93 12.63 -3.22
CA THR A 71 9.05 11.26 -2.67
C THR A 71 7.93 10.95 -1.69
N LYS A 72 7.60 11.88 -0.78
CA LYS A 72 6.45 11.73 0.12
C LYS A 72 5.13 11.60 -0.66
N GLY A 73 4.93 12.39 -1.71
CA GLY A 73 3.76 12.32 -2.58
C GLY A 73 3.64 10.96 -3.28
N ALA A 74 4.74 10.43 -3.82
CA ALA A 74 4.78 9.11 -4.44
C ALA A 74 4.41 8.00 -3.45
N LEU A 75 5.00 8.02 -2.24
CA LEU A 75 4.67 7.07 -1.18
C LEU A 75 3.19 7.14 -0.75
N GLN A 76 2.63 8.34 -0.67
CA GLN A 76 1.21 8.53 -0.36
C GLN A 76 0.31 7.97 -1.46
N GLN A 77 0.66 8.18 -2.73
CA GLN A 77 -0.10 7.64 -3.86
C GLN A 77 -0.05 6.10 -3.88
N ASP A 78 1.11 5.51 -3.62
CA ASP A 78 1.25 4.06 -3.53
C ASP A 78 0.45 3.48 -2.36
N TYR A 79 0.48 4.14 -1.20
CA TYR A 79 -0.34 3.75 -0.05
C TYR A 79 -1.84 3.79 -0.37
N ILE A 80 -2.32 4.88 -0.98
CA ILE A 80 -3.72 5.02 -1.41
C ILE A 80 -4.08 3.90 -2.41
N ARG A 81 -3.19 3.60 -3.36
CA ARG A 81 -3.40 2.52 -4.35
C ARG A 81 -3.52 1.16 -3.68
N VAL A 82 -2.67 0.84 -2.71
CA VAL A 82 -2.77 -0.42 -1.96
C VAL A 82 -4.08 -0.50 -1.18
N LEU A 83 -4.48 0.58 -0.50
CA LEU A 83 -5.76 0.63 0.22
C LEU A 83 -6.96 0.46 -0.71
N LEU A 84 -6.93 1.08 -1.90
CA LEU A 84 -7.97 0.90 -2.92
C LEU A 84 -8.08 -0.57 -3.33
N LYS A 85 -6.96 -1.24 -3.63
CA LYS A 85 -6.95 -2.68 -3.96
C LYS A 85 -7.57 -3.54 -2.86
N ILE A 86 -7.19 -3.32 -1.61
CA ILE A 86 -7.73 -4.05 -0.45
C ILE A 86 -9.24 -3.80 -0.31
N ASN A 87 -9.67 -2.55 -0.47
CA ASN A 87 -11.08 -2.20 -0.38
C ASN A 87 -11.90 -2.82 -1.50
N ASP A 88 -11.40 -2.82 -2.73
CA ASP A 88 -12.08 -3.40 -3.87
C ASP A 88 -12.17 -4.92 -3.75
N GLU A 89 -11.11 -5.59 -3.28
CA GLU A 89 -11.17 -7.02 -2.94
C GLU A 89 -12.19 -7.30 -1.83
N SER A 90 -12.23 -6.45 -0.80
CA SER A 90 -13.18 -6.57 0.31
C SER A 90 -14.63 -6.41 -0.15
N LYS A 91 -14.91 -5.49 -1.10
CA LYS A 91 -16.24 -5.35 -1.72
C LYS A 91 -16.63 -6.62 -2.46
N ILE A 92 -15.73 -7.18 -3.27
CA ILE A 92 -15.96 -8.44 -3.99
C ILE A 92 -16.25 -9.58 -3.01
N ARG A 93 -15.47 -9.72 -1.93
CA ARG A 93 -15.71 -10.74 -0.90
C ARG A 93 -17.09 -10.59 -0.27
N ARG A 94 -17.54 -9.37 0.04
CA ARG A 94 -18.88 -9.10 0.61
C ARG A 94 -20.00 -9.41 -0.40
N SER A 95 -19.85 -9.01 -1.66
CA SER A 95 -20.86 -9.31 -2.69
C SER A 95 -20.94 -10.80 -2.99
N THR A 96 -19.81 -11.50 -3.08
CA THR A 96 -19.78 -12.94 -3.31
C THR A 96 -20.35 -13.70 -2.11
N LYS A 97 -19.98 -13.33 -0.89
CA LYS A 97 -20.57 -13.94 0.32
C LYS A 97 -22.08 -13.75 0.37
N SER A 98 -22.59 -12.53 0.13
CA SER A 98 -24.03 -12.30 0.08
C SER A 98 -24.72 -13.06 -1.05
N ASN A 99 -24.09 -13.20 -2.22
CA ASN A 99 -24.62 -14.00 -3.32
C ASN A 99 -24.69 -15.50 -2.97
N ILE A 100 -23.65 -16.06 -2.36
CA ILE A 100 -23.62 -17.46 -1.89
C ILE A 100 -24.68 -17.72 -0.81
N LEU A 101 -24.81 -16.78 0.15
CA LEU A 101 -25.84 -16.86 1.20
C LEU A 101 -27.26 -16.74 0.62
N ALA A 102 -27.48 -15.84 -0.33
CA ALA A 102 -28.78 -15.65 -0.98
C ALA A 102 -29.17 -16.82 -1.90
N LYS A 103 -28.20 -17.46 -2.57
CA LYS A 103 -28.42 -18.65 -3.42
C LYS A 103 -28.59 -19.96 -2.62
N GLY A 104 -28.46 -19.93 -1.29
CA GLY A 104 -28.73 -21.08 -0.42
C GLY A 104 -27.62 -22.14 -0.35
N GLU A 105 -26.54 -22.02 -1.14
CA GLU A 105 -25.37 -22.92 -1.04
C GLU A 105 -24.60 -22.76 0.28
N GLY A 106 -24.61 -21.55 0.86
CA GLY A 106 -24.01 -21.23 2.14
C GLY A 106 -25.01 -21.10 3.30
N MET A 107 -26.17 -21.78 3.25
CA MET A 107 -27.16 -21.70 4.33
C MET A 107 -26.54 -22.14 5.67
N VAL A 108 -26.84 -21.42 6.76
CA VAL A 108 -26.54 -21.90 8.12
C VAL A 108 -27.44 -23.11 8.36
N ILE A 109 -26.87 -24.30 8.20
CA ILE A 109 -27.60 -25.56 8.27
C ILE A 109 -28.02 -25.78 9.73
N SER A 110 -29.31 -25.63 10.03
CA SER A 110 -29.89 -26.05 11.31
C SER A 110 -29.85 -27.58 11.42
N TYR A 111 -29.97 -28.09 12.65
CA TYR A 111 -29.98 -29.52 12.91
C TYR A 111 -31.04 -30.27 12.07
N GLU A 112 -32.20 -29.66 11.86
CA GLU A 112 -33.30 -30.20 11.04
C GLU A 112 -32.88 -30.45 9.59
N HIS A 113 -32.11 -29.54 8.98
CA HIS A 113 -31.60 -29.73 7.63
C HIS A 113 -30.56 -30.85 7.53
N LEU A 114 -29.78 -31.09 8.59
CA LEU A 114 -28.85 -32.23 8.64
C LEU A 114 -29.60 -33.56 8.75
N VAL A 115 -30.65 -33.61 9.57
CA VAL A 115 -31.52 -34.78 9.72
C VAL A 115 -32.18 -35.11 8.38
N ALA A 116 -32.81 -34.12 7.72
CA ALA A 116 -33.45 -34.31 6.42
C ALA A 116 -32.48 -34.82 5.34
N LYS A 117 -31.23 -34.31 5.32
CA LYS A 117 -30.19 -34.83 4.40
C LYS A 117 -29.80 -36.27 4.71
N ARG A 118 -29.68 -36.64 5.98
CA ARG A 118 -29.34 -38.01 6.39
C ARG A 118 -30.44 -39.00 6.01
N GLU A 119 -31.70 -38.65 6.25
CA GLU A 119 -32.85 -39.46 5.84
C GLU A 119 -32.92 -39.64 4.32
N ALA A 120 -32.69 -38.57 3.55
CA ALA A 120 -32.64 -38.65 2.09
C ALA A 120 -31.48 -39.55 1.58
N LEU A 121 -30.35 -39.59 2.28
CA LEU A 121 -29.24 -40.49 1.96
C LEU A 121 -29.55 -41.94 2.34
N ALA A 122 -30.19 -42.17 3.48
CA ALA A 122 -30.65 -43.50 3.90
C ALA A 122 -31.67 -44.07 2.90
N ALA A 123 -32.69 -43.30 2.52
CA ALA A 123 -33.66 -43.70 1.51
C ALA A 123 -33.02 -44.01 0.15
N LYS A 124 -32.02 -43.23 -0.28
CA LYS A 124 -31.26 -43.51 -1.50
C LYS A 124 -30.40 -44.77 -1.39
N ALA A 125 -29.84 -45.06 -0.21
CA ALA A 125 -29.06 -46.28 0.04
C ALA A 125 -29.97 -47.52 0.05
N GLU A 126 -31.13 -47.42 0.69
CA GLU A 126 -32.15 -48.48 0.72
C GLU A 126 -32.72 -48.74 -0.66
N ALA A 127 -33.03 -47.69 -1.45
CA ALA A 127 -33.46 -47.85 -2.84
C ALA A 127 -32.38 -48.51 -3.72
N LYS A 128 -31.10 -48.20 -3.49
CA LYS A 128 -29.98 -48.85 -4.19
C LYS A 128 -29.77 -50.29 -3.73
N ALA A 129 -30.05 -50.61 -2.47
CA ALA A 129 -29.99 -51.97 -1.93
C ALA A 129 -31.16 -52.84 -2.44
N ALA A 130 -32.37 -52.28 -2.48
CA ALA A 130 -33.57 -52.92 -3.04
C ALA A 130 -33.47 -53.10 -4.57
N GLY A 131 -32.71 -52.25 -5.26
CA GLY A 131 -32.40 -52.36 -6.69
C GLY A 131 -31.35 -53.41 -7.06
N THR A 132 -30.89 -54.26 -6.13
CA THR A 132 -29.90 -55.31 -6.42
C THR A 132 -30.51 -56.53 -7.13
N GLY A 133 -31.09 -56.31 -8.30
CA GLY A 133 -31.26 -57.34 -9.32
C GLY A 133 -29.89 -57.67 -9.94
N LYS A 134 -29.30 -58.81 -9.54
CA LYS A 134 -28.20 -59.55 -10.19
C LYS A 134 -27.15 -58.71 -10.94
N ARG A 135 -26.15 -58.19 -10.21
CA ARG A 135 -24.92 -57.66 -10.80
C ARG A 135 -24.09 -58.78 -11.42
N GLY A 136 -24.19 -58.96 -12.74
CA GLY A 136 -23.22 -59.71 -13.53
C GLY A 136 -21.84 -59.04 -13.44
N ARG A 137 -20.88 -59.70 -12.81
CA ARG A 137 -19.48 -59.28 -12.76
C ARG A 137 -18.87 -59.41 -14.17
N LYS A 138 -18.82 -58.32 -14.95
CA LYS A 138 -17.91 -58.24 -16.10
C LYS A 138 -16.47 -58.20 -15.55
N ARG A 139 -15.71 -59.26 -15.82
CA ARG A 139 -14.25 -59.26 -15.64
C ARG A 139 -13.66 -58.40 -16.76
N THR A 140 -13.11 -57.25 -16.43
CA THR A 140 -12.16 -56.55 -17.31
C THR A 140 -10.78 -56.64 -16.66
N ARG A 141 -9.79 -57.07 -17.47
CA ARG A 141 -8.37 -57.26 -17.11
C ARG A 141 -7.64 -55.89 -16.94
N PRO A 142 -6.41 -55.87 -16.38
CA PRO A 142 -5.91 -54.75 -15.57
C PRO A 142 -5.02 -53.73 -16.30
N VAL A 143 -5.11 -52.49 -15.78
CA VAL A 143 -4.04 -51.50 -15.47
C VAL A 143 -3.15 -50.99 -16.59
N GLU A 144 -3.27 -49.68 -16.87
CA GLU A 144 -2.17 -48.70 -16.82
C GLU A 144 -2.69 -47.41 -16.14
N VAL A 145 -1.82 -46.75 -15.37
CA VAL A 145 -2.09 -45.65 -14.42
C VAL A 145 -1.59 -44.32 -15.01
N GLU A 146 -2.09 -43.22 -14.44
CA GLU A 146 -1.60 -41.82 -14.51
C GLU A 146 -2.12 -40.98 -15.70
N GLU A 147 -2.42 -39.69 -15.60
CA GLU A 147 -2.63 -38.73 -14.50
C GLU A 147 -3.32 -37.49 -15.14
N ASP A 148 -4.19 -36.83 -14.37
CA ASP A 148 -4.47 -35.40 -14.31
C ASP A 148 -4.78 -34.48 -15.53
N VAL A 149 -5.98 -33.87 -15.43
CA VAL A 149 -6.30 -32.42 -15.49
C VAL A 149 -6.21 -31.63 -16.83
N GLU A 150 -7.41 -31.16 -17.25
CA GLU A 150 -7.80 -29.97 -18.04
C GLU A 150 -7.29 -29.72 -19.47
N PRO A 151 -8.09 -29.00 -20.29
CA PRO A 151 -7.49 -27.89 -21.03
C PRO A 151 -8.31 -26.60 -20.89
N SER A 152 -7.71 -25.61 -20.23
CA SER A 152 -8.13 -24.21 -20.34
C SER A 152 -7.57 -23.59 -21.62
N ALA A 153 -8.45 -22.93 -22.37
CA ALA A 153 -8.14 -22.24 -23.60
C ALA A 153 -7.21 -21.05 -23.37
N LYS A 154 -6.09 -20.99 -24.10
CA LYS A 154 -5.31 -19.75 -24.32
C LYS A 154 -4.83 -19.62 -25.76
N MET A 155 -5.49 -18.67 -26.42
CA MET A 155 -5.13 -17.77 -27.51
C MET A 155 -3.76 -17.89 -28.21
N ALA A 156 -3.89 -17.69 -29.53
CA ALA A 156 -2.88 -17.49 -30.55
C ALA A 156 -1.70 -16.57 -30.16
N ARG A 157 -0.49 -16.99 -30.56
CA ARG A 157 0.69 -16.13 -30.70
C ARG A 157 0.75 -15.60 -32.13
N THR A 158 0.46 -14.32 -32.31
CA THR A 158 0.89 -13.56 -33.50
C THR A 158 2.21 -12.88 -33.16
N SER A 159 3.27 -13.23 -33.88
CA SER A 159 4.54 -12.52 -33.86
C SER A 159 4.48 -11.37 -34.86
N GLU A 160 4.47 -10.13 -34.38
CA GLU A 160 4.57 -8.95 -35.24
C GLU A 160 5.66 -7.98 -34.76
N ALA A 161 6.25 -7.32 -35.76
CA ALA A 161 7.54 -6.69 -35.83
C ALA A 161 7.84 -5.59 -34.80
N ARG A 162 9.10 -5.55 -34.35
CA ARG A 162 9.74 -4.37 -33.74
C ARG A 162 10.17 -3.43 -34.87
N LEU A 163 9.40 -2.37 -35.10
CA LEU A 163 9.91 -1.16 -35.76
C LEU A 163 10.47 -0.24 -34.68
N GLU A 164 11.79 -0.21 -34.54
CA GLU A 164 12.47 0.85 -33.79
C GLU A 164 12.59 2.08 -34.69
N LEU A 165 11.80 3.11 -34.38
CA LEU A 165 12.05 4.49 -34.79
C LEU A 165 11.45 5.41 -33.73
N ARG A 166 12.30 6.07 -32.95
CA ARG A 166 12.13 7.49 -32.67
C ARG A 166 13.41 8.17 -32.18
N LEU A 167 13.67 9.25 -32.91
CA LEU A 167 14.59 10.37 -32.70
C LEU A 167 14.46 10.99 -31.30
#